data_AF-A0A936S080-F1
#
_entry.id   AF-A0A936S080-F1
#
_cell.length_a   1.000
_cell.length_b   1.000
_cell.length_c   1.000
_cell.angle_alpha   90.00
_cell.angle_beta   90.00
_cell.angle_gamma   90.00
#
_symmetry.space_group_name_H-M   'P 1'
#
loop_
_entity.id
_entity.type
_entity.pdbx_description
1 polymer ?
#
loop_
_entity_poly.entity_id
_entity_poly.type
_entity_poly.pdbx_seq_one_letter_code
_entity_poly.pdbx_strand_id
1 'polypeptide(L)'
;MNFVDFSHVPSNQTEIHDRLENWAKWCRGSGSRNVHPMFRQYRDNYWEAQPAPTYLNTLDATEIQKTMAHIPERNRLAVQWCYIAKSNPTRMCMALGVSKQGLFDLVTDGRTMVKNRLTVRKDMCINAAT
;
A
#
# COMPACT_ATOMS: atom_id res chain seq x y z
N MET A 1 -15.31 -17.11 19.25
CA MET A 1 -14.78 -17.09 17.86
C MET A 1 -14.21 -15.71 17.64
N ASN A 2 -12.89 -15.54 17.71
CA ASN A 2 -12.27 -14.21 17.67
C ASN A 2 -12.30 -13.68 16.24
N PHE A 3 -13.12 -12.66 16.01
CA PHE A 3 -13.15 -11.92 14.75
C PHE A 3 -11.95 -10.96 14.72
N VAL A 4 -11.16 -11.01 13.66
CA VAL A 4 -10.02 -10.09 13.45
C VAL A 4 -10.43 -9.09 12.39
N ASP A 5 -10.50 -7.81 12.77
CA ASP A 5 -10.79 -6.71 11.86
C ASP A 5 -9.49 -6.18 11.24
N PHE A 6 -9.26 -6.48 9.96
CA PHE A 6 -8.12 -5.97 9.21
C PHE A 6 -8.26 -4.50 8.77
N SER A 7 -9.45 -3.93 8.93
CA SER A 7 -9.73 -2.51 8.63
C SER A 7 -9.32 -1.60 9.79
N HIS A 8 -9.14 -2.17 10.98
CA HIS A 8 -8.71 -1.42 12.14
C HIS A 8 -7.27 -0.91 11.97
N VAL A 9 -7.08 0.39 12.20
CA VAL A 9 -5.78 1.06 12.18
C VAL A 9 -5.58 1.77 13.52
N PRO A 10 -4.49 1.46 14.25
CA PRO A 10 -4.13 2.18 15.46
C PRO A 10 -3.94 3.69 15.20
N SER A 11 -4.38 4.54 16.13
CA SER A 11 -4.36 6.01 15.97
C SER A 11 -2.95 6.59 15.74
N ASN A 12 -1.90 5.93 16.25
CA ASN A 12 -0.49 6.31 16.06
C ASN A 12 0.06 6.01 14.64
N GLN A 13 -0.71 5.28 13.81
CA GLN A 13 -0.34 4.84 12.46
C GLN A 13 -1.23 5.43 11.36
N THR A 14 -2.12 6.38 11.67
CA THR A 14 -3.03 6.98 10.68
C THR A 14 -2.28 7.70 9.56
N GLU A 15 -1.28 8.51 9.90
CA GLU A 15 -0.48 9.23 8.90
C GLU A 15 0.25 8.28 7.94
N ILE A 16 0.84 7.20 8.46
CA ILE A 16 1.53 6.21 7.60
C ILE A 16 0.53 5.38 6.80
N HIS A 17 -0.67 5.16 7.34
CA HIS A 17 -1.76 4.50 6.62
C HIS A 17 -2.15 5.30 5.37
N ASP A 18 -2.35 6.62 5.49
CA ASP A 18 -2.71 7.47 4.36
C ASP A 18 -1.63 7.47 3.26
N ARG A 19 -0.35 7.54 3.65
CA ARG A 19 0.77 7.45 2.72
C ARG A 19 0.85 6.08 2.03
N LEU A 20 0.59 4.99 2.77
CA LEU A 20 0.52 3.63 2.20
C LEU A 20 -0.68 3.46 1.27
N GLU A 21 -1.80 4.12 1.52
CA GLU A 21 -2.93 4.14 0.59
C GLU A 21 -2.57 4.85 -0.72
N ASN A 22 -1.88 5.99 -0.63
CA ASN A 22 -1.34 6.69 -1.80
C ASN A 22 -0.35 5.81 -2.57
N TRP A 23 0.59 5.18 -1.88
CA TRP A 23 1.52 4.20 -2.48
C TRP A 23 0.80 3.03 -3.16
N ALA A 24 -0.27 2.49 -2.57
CA ALA A 24 -0.99 1.39 -3.18
C ALA A 24 -1.82 1.82 -4.40
N LYS A 25 -2.33 3.06 -4.42
CA LYS A 25 -2.92 3.67 -5.63
C LYS A 25 -1.86 3.80 -6.73
N TRP A 26 -0.65 4.23 -6.38
CA TRP A 26 0.49 4.30 -7.30
C TRP A 26 0.84 2.92 -7.88
N CYS A 27 0.96 1.89 -7.04
CA CYS A 27 1.32 0.53 -7.46
C CYS A 27 0.30 -0.13 -8.39
N ARG A 28 -1.00 0.13 -8.18
CA ARG A 28 -2.06 -0.40 -9.06
C ARG A 28 -2.02 0.22 -10.46
N GLY A 29 -1.49 1.43 -10.57
CA GLY A 29 -1.53 2.22 -11.79
C GLY A 29 -2.96 2.58 -12.22
N SER A 30 -3.06 3.32 -13.33
CA SER A 30 -4.34 3.50 -14.02
C SER A 30 -4.65 2.22 -14.79
N GLY A 31 -5.51 1.38 -14.22
CA GLY A 31 -5.78 0.04 -14.73
C GLY A 31 -6.11 0.00 -16.22
N SER A 32 -5.43 -0.91 -16.95
CA SER A 32 -5.94 -1.38 -18.23
C SER A 32 -7.24 -2.10 -17.96
N ARG A 33 -8.35 -1.52 -18.42
CA ARG A 33 -9.66 -2.18 -18.31
C ARG A 33 -9.57 -3.51 -19.07
N ASN A 34 -10.10 -4.58 -18.48
CA ASN A 34 -10.33 -5.87 -19.15
C ASN A 34 -11.42 -5.68 -20.23
N VAL A 35 -11.09 -4.89 -21.24
CA VAL A 35 -11.94 -4.57 -22.38
C VAL A 35 -11.46 -5.46 -23.51
N HIS A 36 -12.40 -6.07 -24.22
CA HIS A 36 -12.09 -6.89 -25.38
C HIS A 36 -11.19 -6.11 -26.33
N PRO A 37 -10.15 -6.72 -26.95
CA PRO A 37 -9.18 -6.00 -27.76
C PRO A 37 -9.80 -5.07 -28.81
N MET A 38 -10.94 -5.47 -29.39
CA MET A 38 -11.66 -4.68 -30.39
C MET A 38 -12.24 -3.35 -29.86
N PHE A 39 -12.49 -3.24 -28.55
CA PHE A 39 -13.07 -2.07 -27.91
C PHE A 39 -12.06 -1.27 -27.07
N ARG A 40 -10.79 -1.70 -26.98
CA ARG A 40 -9.78 -1.08 -26.12
C ARG A 40 -9.50 0.38 -26.46
N GLN A 41 -9.68 0.75 -27.72
CA GLN A 41 -9.49 2.11 -28.23
C GLN A 41 -10.80 2.87 -28.46
N TYR A 42 -11.95 2.25 -28.17
CA TYR A 42 -13.23 2.94 -28.28
C TYR A 42 -13.26 4.10 -27.28
N ARG A 43 -13.57 5.30 -27.78
CA ARG A 43 -13.80 6.52 -27.01
C ARG A 43 -15.21 7.00 -27.35
N ASP A 44 -16.02 7.18 -26.33
CA ASP A 44 -17.29 7.87 -26.43
C ASP A 44 -17.04 9.38 -26.62
N ASN A 45 -17.63 9.97 -27.66
CA ASN A 45 -17.50 11.41 -27.95
C ASN A 45 -18.40 12.28 -27.03
N TYR A 46 -19.05 11.68 -26.02
CA TYR A 46 -19.88 12.37 -25.04
C TYR A 46 -19.02 12.70 -23.81
N TRP A 47 -18.80 14.00 -23.61
CA TRP A 47 -17.71 14.58 -22.84
C TRP A 47 -18.07 14.83 -21.36
N GLU A 48 -18.42 13.80 -20.59
CA GLU A 48 -18.23 13.96 -19.15
C GLU A 48 -16.74 13.88 -18.86
N ALA A 49 -16.13 15.04 -18.61
CA ALA A 49 -14.76 15.14 -18.15
C ALA A 49 -14.61 14.21 -16.95
N GLN A 50 -13.96 13.07 -17.17
CA GLN A 50 -13.67 12.14 -16.09
C GLN A 50 -12.98 12.95 -14.99
N PRO A 51 -13.42 12.82 -13.72
CA PRO A 51 -12.85 13.62 -12.65
C PRO A 51 -11.33 13.44 -12.69
N ALA A 52 -10.61 14.57 -12.62
CA ALA A 52 -9.16 14.55 -12.65
C ALA A 52 -8.68 13.50 -11.62
N PRO A 53 -7.81 12.56 -12.02
CA PRO A 53 -7.34 11.55 -11.10
C PRO A 53 -6.77 12.25 -9.87
N THR A 54 -7.16 11.78 -8.67
CA THR A 54 -6.66 12.32 -7.40
C THR A 54 -5.15 12.43 -7.50
N TYR A 55 -4.62 13.64 -7.27
CA TYR A 55 -3.20 13.91 -7.38
C TYR A 55 -2.43 12.90 -6.54
N LEU A 56 -1.67 12.07 -7.23
CA LEU A 56 -0.96 10.95 -6.65
C LEU A 56 0.44 11.48 -6.34
N ASN A 57 0.80 11.57 -5.05
CA ASN A 57 2.14 12.02 -4.67
C ASN A 57 3.13 10.91 -5.04
N THR A 58 3.71 11.02 -6.24
CA THR A 58 4.58 10.01 -6.82
C THR A 58 5.92 9.94 -6.10
N LEU A 59 6.45 11.08 -5.64
CA LEU A 59 7.69 11.14 -4.87
C LEU A 59 7.57 10.32 -3.59
N ASP A 60 6.52 10.57 -2.80
CA ASP A 60 6.23 9.82 -1.57
C ASP A 60 6.06 8.32 -1.83
N ALA A 61 5.31 7.96 -2.89
CA ALA A 61 5.14 6.57 -3.26
C ALA A 61 6.47 5.88 -3.63
N THR A 62 7.37 6.58 -4.33
CA THR A 62 8.69 6.02 -4.66
C THR A 62 9.58 5.85 -3.43
N GLU A 63 9.48 6.74 -2.44
CA GLU A 63 10.20 6.61 -1.17
C GLU A 63 9.70 5.39 -0.39
N ILE A 64 8.38 5.22 -0.27
CA ILE A 64 7.79 4.04 0.35
C ILE A 64 8.26 2.77 -0.35
N GLN A 65 8.23 2.72 -1.68
CA GLN A 65 8.70 1.57 -2.44
C GLN A 65 10.18 1.24 -2.16
N LYS A 66 11.04 2.25 -2.01
CA LYS A 66 12.45 2.06 -1.60
C LYS A 66 12.54 1.49 -0.19
N THR A 67 11.74 1.99 0.76
CA THR A 67 11.74 1.45 2.13
C THR A 67 11.26 -0.01 2.19
N MET A 68 10.27 -0.39 1.37
CA MET A 68 9.78 -1.77 1.28
C MET A 68 10.89 -2.77 0.92
N ALA A 69 11.88 -2.37 0.12
CA ALA A 69 12.99 -3.23 -0.25
C ALA A 69 13.85 -3.66 0.97
N HIS A 70 13.82 -2.89 2.06
CA HIS A 70 14.64 -3.12 3.26
C HIS A 70 13.87 -3.74 4.44
N ILE A 71 12.60 -4.09 4.26
CA ILE A 71 11.75 -4.71 5.29
C ILE A 71 11.79 -6.24 5.10
N PRO A 72 11.71 -7.05 6.19
CA PRO A 72 11.61 -8.50 6.08
C PRO A 72 10.47 -8.93 5.15
N GLU A 73 10.71 -9.99 4.39
CA GLU A 73 9.82 -10.43 3.32
C GLU A 73 8.39 -10.71 3.80
N ARG A 74 8.22 -11.38 4.95
CA ARG A 74 6.89 -11.70 5.49
C ARG A 74 6.05 -10.45 5.78
N ASN A 75 6.64 -9.45 6.43
CA ASN A 75 6.00 -8.18 6.75
C ASN A 75 5.70 -7.39 5.47
N ARG A 76 6.65 -7.38 4.53
CA ARG A 76 6.48 -6.74 3.22
C ARG A 76 5.29 -7.32 2.45
N LEU A 77 5.22 -8.65 2.37
CA LEU A 77 4.11 -9.35 1.70
C LEU A 77 2.77 -9.10 2.39
N ALA A 78 2.75 -9.08 3.72
CA ALA A 78 1.54 -8.76 4.49
C ALA A 78 1.04 -7.33 4.21
N VAL A 79 1.95 -6.34 4.18
CA VAL A 79 1.60 -4.94 3.84
C VAL A 79 1.13 -4.82 2.39
N GLN A 80 1.83 -5.44 1.44
CA GLN A 80 1.42 -5.46 0.03
C GLN A 80 0.03 -6.09 -0.15
N TRP A 81 -0.24 -7.19 0.55
CA TRP A 81 -1.55 -7.81 0.55
C TRP A 81 -2.64 -6.87 1.08
N CYS A 82 -2.39 -6.25 2.24
CA CYS A 82 -3.35 -5.38 2.91
C CYS A 82 -3.75 -4.16 2.05
N TYR A 83 -2.78 -3.53 1.38
CA TYR A 83 -3.06 -2.28 0.66
C TYR A 83 -3.28 -2.47 -0.85
N ILE A 84 -2.54 -3.36 -1.52
CA ILE A 84 -2.56 -3.52 -2.99
C ILE A 84 -3.55 -4.59 -3.42
N ALA A 85 -3.34 -5.84 -2.99
CA ALA A 85 -4.07 -6.98 -3.52
C ALA A 85 -5.46 -7.16 -2.89
N LYS A 86 -5.61 -6.87 -1.60
CA LYS A 86 -6.86 -6.98 -0.82
C LYS A 86 -7.61 -8.30 -1.05
N SER A 87 -6.88 -9.39 -1.26
CA SER A 87 -7.45 -10.72 -1.53
C SER A 87 -7.88 -11.43 -0.23
N ASN A 88 -8.50 -12.62 -0.33
CA ASN A 88 -9.01 -13.34 0.83
C ASN A 88 -7.93 -13.55 1.93
N PRO A 89 -8.17 -13.12 3.18
CA PRO A 89 -7.18 -13.18 4.26
C PRO A 89 -6.73 -14.60 4.60
N THR A 90 -7.61 -15.60 4.47
CA THR A 90 -7.28 -17.00 4.74
C THR A 90 -6.22 -17.52 3.76
N ARG A 91 -6.28 -17.12 2.48
CA ARG A 91 -5.27 -17.52 1.50
C ARG A 91 -3.90 -16.91 1.82
N MET A 92 -3.87 -15.66 2.27
CA MET A 92 -2.64 -15.00 2.68
C MET A 92 -2.06 -15.62 3.96
N CYS A 93 -2.92 -15.94 4.94
CA CYS A 93 -2.52 -16.68 6.14
C CYS A 93 -1.84 -18.02 5.80
N MET A 94 -2.41 -18.78 4.85
CA MET A 94 -1.82 -20.03 4.36
C MET A 94 -0.49 -19.80 3.66
N ALA A 95 -0.41 -18.79 2.79
CA ALA A 95 0.83 -18.46 2.06
C ALA A 95 1.97 -18.06 3.01
N LEU A 96 1.68 -17.35 4.09
CA LEU A 96 2.67 -16.90 5.08
C LEU A 96 2.86 -17.85 6.26
N GLY A 97 2.07 -18.92 6.37
CA GLY A 97 2.09 -19.87 7.49
C GLY A 97 1.77 -19.21 8.83
N VAL A 98 0.77 -18.32 8.89
CA VAL A 98 0.37 -17.59 10.11
C VAL A 98 -1.12 -17.73 10.41
N SER A 99 -1.49 -17.50 11.67
CA SER A 99 -2.90 -17.32 12.06
C SER A 99 -3.44 -15.98 11.56
N LYS A 100 -4.77 -15.79 11.60
CA LYS A 100 -5.40 -14.50 11.25
C LYS A 100 -4.91 -13.35 12.13
N GLN A 101 -4.71 -13.61 13.43
CA GLN A 101 -4.13 -12.64 14.35
C GLN A 101 -2.67 -12.33 13.96
N GLY A 102 -1.87 -13.36 13.70
CA GLY A 102 -0.48 -13.18 13.28
C GLY A 102 -0.35 -12.41 11.95
N LEU A 103 -1.32 -12.54 11.04
CA LEU A 103 -1.37 -11.72 9.83
C LEU A 103 -1.63 -10.23 10.16
N PHE A 104 -2.54 -9.95 11.09
CA PHE A 104 -2.80 -8.60 11.56
C PHE A 104 -1.57 -7.99 12.25
N ASP A 105 -0.89 -8.77 13.08
CA ASP A 105 0.33 -8.35 13.76
C ASP A 105 1.44 -8.02 12.74
N LEU A 106 1.65 -8.89 11.72
CA LEU A 106 2.61 -8.64 10.64
C LEU A 106 2.32 -7.35 9.85
N VAL A 107 1.05 -7.03 9.62
CA VAL A 107 0.65 -5.78 8.95
C VAL A 107 0.97 -4.58 9.85
N THR A 108 0.64 -4.67 11.14
CA THR A 108 0.86 -3.59 12.12
C THR A 108 2.35 -3.34 12.35
N ASP A 109 3.14 -4.40 12.46
CA ASP A 109 4.59 -4.34 12.55
C ASP A 109 5.20 -3.80 11.27
N GLY A 110 4.70 -4.24 10.11
CA GLY A 110 5.10 -3.72 8.81
C GLY A 110 4.92 -2.20 8.71
N ARG A 111 3.76 -1.66 9.10
CA ARG A 111 3.51 -0.21 9.14
C ARG A 111 4.48 0.52 10.06
N THR A 112 4.76 -0.04 11.24
CA THR A 112 5.71 0.53 12.20
C THR A 112 7.13 0.56 11.63
N MET A 113 7.58 -0.52 10.98
CA MET A 113 8.91 -0.59 10.35
C MET A 113 9.08 0.44 9.25
N VAL A 114 8.05 0.66 8.43
CA VAL A 114 8.07 1.72 7.39
C VAL A 114 8.21 3.09 8.03
N LYS A 115 7.35 3.40 9.00
CA LYS A 115 7.36 4.69 9.72
C LYS A 115 8.73 4.98 10.31
N ASN A 116 9.33 4.00 10.99
CA ASN A 116 10.64 4.14 11.62
C ASN A 116 11.73 4.43 10.59
N ARG A 117 11.74 3.70 9.46
CA ARG A 117 12.73 3.91 8.39
C ARG A 117 12.60 5.28 7.72
N LEU A 118 11.38 5.75 7.49
CA LEU A 118 11.13 7.07 6.91
C LEU A 118 11.56 8.20 7.84
N THR A 119 11.33 8.03 9.15
CA THR A 119 11.76 9.00 10.16
C THR A 119 13.29 9.11 10.20
N VAL A 120 13.99 7.98 10.33
CA VAL A 120 15.47 7.96 10.36
C VAL A 120 16.08 8.60 9.10
N ARG A 121 15.51 8.31 7.93
CA ARG A 121 15.99 8.90 6.66
C ARG A 121 15.85 10.41 6.66
N LYS A 122 14.73 10.93 7.16
CA LYS A 122 14.49 12.38 7.26
C LYS A 122 15.55 13.06 8.13
N ASP A 123 15.86 12.47 9.29
CA ASP A 123 16.85 13.02 10.23
C ASP A 123 18.27 13.01 9.63
N MET A 124 18.63 11.94 8.91
CA MET A 124 19.92 11.87 8.20
C MET A 124 20.05 12.93 7.11
N CYS A 125 18.99 13.19 6.34
CA CYS A 125 19.00 14.20 5.29
C CYS A 125 19.11 15.64 5.83
N ILE A 126 18.51 15.91 6.99
CA ILE A 126 18.63 17.22 7.66
C ILE A 126 20.06 17.45 8.12
N ASN A 127 20.68 16.46 8.75
CA ASN A 127 22.03 16.59 9.29
C ASN A 127 23.11 16.70 8.20
N ALA A 128 22.90 16.09 7.02
CA ALA A 128 23.85 16.16 5.90
C ALA A 128 23.85 17.49 5.13
N ALA A 129 22.89 18.39 5.40
CA ALA A 129 22.76 19.69 4.74
C ALA A 129 23.33 20.86 5.58
N THR A 130 23.94 20.57 6.72
CA THR A 130 24.60 21.51 7.64
C THR A 130 26.10 21.29 7.60
#